data_AF-A0A957L4N0-F1
#
_entry.id   AF-A0A957L4N0-F1
#
_cell.length_a   1.000
_cell.length_b   1.000
_cell.length_c   1.000
_cell.angle_alpha   90.00
_cell.angle_beta   90.00
_cell.angle_gamma   90.00
#
_symmetry.space_group_name_H-M   'P 1'
#
loop_
_entity.id
_entity.type
_entity.pdbx_description
1 polymer ?
#
loop_
_entity_poly.entity_id
_entity_poly.type
_entity_poly.pdbx_seq_one_letter_code
_entity_poly.pdbx_strand_id
1 'polypeptide(L)'
;INRNFPINWEVGERGAGTHPGGEPETRAAIEYVVNHPNITGSISYHTFSGVHLRPPTKDPENQMDQNDLRAYKRIGAKATELTGYPSVSVYHDFKYDPNQFIKGTFHDWLYEQQGVFGWTTEIWSVQSQAGIKDYKFIEWFTEHPLEHDLQIIKWFDEALDGEGIIDWYEFDHPELGKVELGGWDTMHTWRNPPFKLLEKEVAPLADHAIWQCLVSPKLELLSLEATPHGDAHLIRLVLHNTGWLPTSVTSRAAKTGVAKPLEIDLELPENAKLLAGEKKSFHGQLPGRNHKGMFALWSSDDT
;
A
#
# COMPACT_ATOMS: atom_id res chain seq x y z
N ILE A 1 -5.43 0.32 16.95
CA ILE A 1 -6.19 0.40 15.68
C ILE A 1 -5.71 -0.58 14.61
N ASN A 2 -4.42 -0.64 14.22
CA ASN A 2 -3.93 -1.54 13.14
C ASN A 2 -3.82 -3.04 13.54
N ARG A 3 -4.70 -3.50 14.43
CA ARG A 3 -4.99 -4.91 14.78
C ARG A 3 -6.51 -5.18 14.80
N ASN A 4 -7.33 -4.17 14.49
CA ASN A 4 -8.78 -4.20 14.62
C ASN A 4 -9.49 -4.46 13.28
N PHE A 5 -8.78 -4.61 12.16
CA PHE A 5 -9.39 -4.97 10.87
C PHE A 5 -9.81 -6.45 10.85
N PRO A 6 -10.85 -6.84 10.09
CA PRO A 6 -11.45 -8.17 10.19
C PRO A 6 -10.61 -9.33 9.63
N ILE A 7 -9.43 -9.06 9.07
CA ILE A 7 -8.55 -10.09 8.51
C ILE A 7 -7.77 -10.82 9.62
N ASN A 8 -8.00 -12.13 9.77
CA ASN A 8 -7.38 -12.96 10.81
C ASN A 8 -7.49 -12.36 12.23
N TRP A 9 -8.54 -11.57 12.49
CA TRP A 9 -8.71 -10.87 13.76
C TRP A 9 -8.92 -11.85 14.92
N GLU A 10 -8.31 -11.56 16.06
CA GLU A 10 -8.44 -12.38 17.28
C GLU A 10 -8.56 -11.53 18.54
N VAL A 11 -9.30 -12.05 19.51
CA VAL A 11 -9.38 -11.49 20.87
C VAL A 11 -8.03 -11.67 21.56
N GLY A 12 -7.51 -10.60 22.18
CA GLY A 12 -6.26 -10.63 22.96
C GLY A 12 -5.06 -9.98 22.27
N GLU A 13 -5.17 -9.69 20.96
CA GLU A 13 -4.18 -8.87 20.26
C GLU A 13 -4.20 -7.43 20.79
N ARG A 14 -3.02 -6.88 21.13
CA ARG A 14 -2.93 -5.53 21.70
C ARG A 14 -3.48 -4.51 20.69
N GLY A 15 -4.54 -3.80 21.09
CA GLY A 15 -5.19 -2.79 20.26
C GLY A 15 -6.13 -3.35 19.19
N ALA A 16 -6.57 -4.60 19.34
CA ALA A 16 -7.57 -5.25 18.49
C ALA A 16 -9.02 -5.00 18.90
N GLY A 17 -9.27 -4.38 20.06
CA GLY A 17 -10.62 -4.08 20.53
C GLY A 17 -11.43 -5.33 20.92
N THR A 18 -12.74 -5.18 21.08
CA THR A 18 -13.64 -6.26 21.50
C THR A 18 -14.19 -7.10 20.35
N HIS A 19 -14.19 -6.56 19.13
CA HIS A 19 -14.64 -7.20 17.89
C HIS A 19 -13.99 -6.45 16.69
N PRO A 20 -13.86 -7.08 15.51
CA PRO A 20 -13.24 -6.43 14.36
C PRO A 20 -14.07 -5.23 13.90
N GLY A 21 -13.42 -4.11 13.60
CA GLY A 21 -14.06 -2.84 13.27
C GLY A 21 -14.81 -2.19 14.43
N GLY A 22 -14.59 -2.64 15.67
CA GLY A 22 -15.25 -2.08 16.84
C GLY A 22 -14.77 -0.68 17.25
N GLU A 23 -13.53 -0.31 16.91
CA GLU A 23 -13.03 1.04 17.17
C GLU A 23 -13.61 2.02 16.12
N PRO A 24 -14.07 3.22 16.52
CA PRO A 24 -14.73 4.16 15.61
C PRO A 24 -13.83 4.57 14.43
N GLU A 25 -12.52 4.69 14.63
CA GLU A 25 -11.55 5.03 13.58
C GLU A 25 -11.40 3.90 12.56
N THR A 26 -11.29 2.65 13.03
CA THR A 26 -11.20 1.47 12.16
C THR A 26 -12.50 1.29 11.39
N ARG A 27 -13.66 1.44 12.06
CA ARG A 27 -14.97 1.36 11.43
C ARG A 27 -15.12 2.38 10.31
N ALA A 28 -14.74 3.64 10.56
CA ALA A 28 -14.80 4.69 9.55
C ALA A 28 -13.93 4.34 8.32
N ALA A 29 -12.72 3.81 8.53
CA ALA A 29 -11.87 3.36 7.43
C ALA A 29 -12.48 2.19 6.64
N ILE A 30 -13.06 1.21 7.32
CA ILE A 30 -13.76 0.08 6.69
C ILE A 30 -14.95 0.57 5.87
N GLU A 31 -15.83 1.38 6.47
CA GLU A 31 -17.03 1.91 5.81
C GLU A 31 -16.66 2.77 4.60
N TYR A 32 -15.60 3.58 4.71
CA TYR A 32 -15.11 4.35 3.57
C TYR A 32 -14.68 3.41 2.44
N VAL A 33 -13.79 2.46 2.68
CA VAL A 33 -13.29 1.57 1.62
C VAL A 33 -14.42 0.73 1.00
N VAL A 34 -15.32 0.18 1.80
CA VAL A 34 -16.44 -0.65 1.32
C VAL A 34 -17.40 0.16 0.43
N ASN A 35 -17.60 1.45 0.72
CA ASN A 35 -18.48 2.32 -0.06
C ASN A 35 -17.80 2.97 -1.27
N HIS A 36 -16.50 2.73 -1.50
CA HIS A 36 -15.74 3.31 -2.62
C HIS A 36 -15.10 2.20 -3.46
N PRO A 37 -15.87 1.53 -4.35
CA PRO A 37 -15.40 0.39 -5.14
C PRO A 37 -14.35 0.75 -6.20
N ASN A 38 -14.01 2.03 -6.34
CA ASN A 38 -13.03 2.58 -7.28
C ASN A 38 -11.63 2.77 -6.67
N ILE A 39 -11.38 2.33 -5.42
CA ILE A 39 -10.05 2.36 -4.82
C ILE A 39 -9.18 1.26 -5.44
N THR A 40 -8.03 1.64 -6.00
CA THR A 40 -7.12 0.71 -6.70
C THR A 40 -5.81 0.44 -5.95
N GLY A 41 -5.48 1.28 -4.98
CA GLY A 41 -4.28 1.15 -4.15
C GLY A 41 -4.40 2.00 -2.88
N SER A 42 -3.60 1.66 -1.88
CA SER A 42 -3.57 2.37 -0.60
C SER A 42 -2.18 2.27 0.04
N ILE A 43 -1.74 3.37 0.67
CA ILE A 43 -0.53 3.42 1.49
C ILE A 43 -0.94 3.89 2.89
N SER A 44 -0.75 3.04 3.89
CA SER A 44 -0.86 3.42 5.30
C SER A 44 0.50 3.87 5.79
N TYR A 45 0.67 5.16 6.09
CA TYR A 45 1.91 5.68 6.64
C TYR A 45 1.97 5.45 8.16
N HIS A 46 3.10 4.88 8.58
CA HIS A 46 3.47 4.58 9.96
C HIS A 46 4.88 5.13 10.21
N THR A 47 5.32 5.03 11.45
CA THR A 47 6.71 5.26 11.83
C THR A 47 7.09 4.19 12.87
N PHE A 48 8.26 3.55 12.80
CA PHE A 48 9.44 3.87 11.99
C PHE A 48 10.07 2.57 11.47
N SER A 49 10.99 2.69 10.50
CA SER A 49 11.96 1.67 10.03
C SER A 49 12.51 1.98 8.63
N GLY A 50 11.97 2.97 7.92
CA GLY A 50 12.39 3.32 6.56
C GLY A 50 12.12 2.19 5.56
N VAL A 51 10.92 1.61 5.58
CA VAL A 51 10.60 0.40 4.80
C VAL A 51 9.16 0.39 4.28
N HIS A 52 8.97 -0.14 3.06
CA HIS A 52 7.66 -0.44 2.49
C HIS A 52 7.32 -1.91 2.73
N LEU A 53 6.19 -2.15 3.38
CA LEU A 53 5.70 -3.46 3.81
C LEU A 53 4.54 -3.92 2.91
N ARG A 54 4.69 -5.11 2.33
CA ARG A 54 3.63 -5.76 1.52
C ARG A 54 3.04 -7.01 2.20
N PRO A 55 1.75 -7.32 1.95
CA PRO A 55 1.11 -8.57 2.36
C PRO A 55 1.75 -9.81 1.66
N PRO A 56 1.43 -11.03 2.12
CA PRO A 56 0.61 -11.34 3.29
C PRO A 56 1.44 -11.27 4.57
N THR A 57 0.78 -11.08 5.73
CA THR A 57 1.47 -11.28 7.02
C THR A 57 1.51 -12.75 7.45
N LYS A 58 0.47 -13.51 7.08
CA LYS A 58 0.20 -14.87 7.60
C LYS A 58 0.98 -15.97 6.88
N ASP A 59 1.01 -15.92 5.55
CA ASP A 59 1.50 -16.99 4.69
C ASP A 59 2.65 -16.49 3.81
N PRO A 60 3.56 -17.39 3.36
CA PRO A 60 4.64 -17.00 2.45
C PRO A 60 4.10 -16.44 1.13
N GLU A 61 4.81 -15.47 0.55
CA GLU A 61 4.33 -14.73 -0.63
C GLU A 61 4.16 -15.62 -1.88
N ASN A 62 4.78 -16.80 -1.93
CA ASN A 62 4.62 -17.76 -3.01
C ASN A 62 3.21 -18.40 -3.07
N GLN A 63 2.40 -18.26 -2.01
CA GLN A 63 0.99 -18.67 -2.01
C GLN A 63 0.05 -17.58 -2.54
N MET A 64 0.54 -16.35 -2.71
CA MET A 64 -0.19 -15.28 -3.36
C MET A 64 -0.44 -15.61 -4.84
N ASP A 65 -1.48 -15.01 -5.43
CA ASP A 65 -1.61 -15.01 -6.88
C ASP A 65 -0.33 -14.44 -7.52
N GLN A 66 0.20 -15.16 -8.50
CA GLN A 66 1.53 -14.84 -9.06
C GLN A 66 1.52 -13.57 -9.92
N ASN A 67 0.38 -13.17 -10.49
CA ASN A 67 0.28 -11.87 -11.15
C ASN A 67 0.29 -10.74 -10.12
N ASP A 68 -0.47 -10.89 -9.05
CA ASP A 68 -0.55 -9.90 -7.98
C ASP A 68 0.80 -9.75 -7.26
N LEU A 69 1.50 -10.86 -6.98
CA LEU A 69 2.85 -10.83 -6.43
C LEU A 69 3.84 -10.11 -7.35
N ARG A 70 3.78 -10.36 -8.66
CA ARG A 70 4.61 -9.63 -9.63
C ARG A 70 4.28 -8.14 -9.65
N ALA A 71 3.01 -7.77 -9.54
CA ALA A 71 2.59 -6.39 -9.47
C ALA A 71 3.10 -5.71 -8.18
N TYR A 72 2.92 -6.34 -7.02
CA TYR A 72 3.50 -5.89 -5.74
C TYR A 72 5.01 -5.68 -5.86
N LYS A 73 5.77 -6.64 -6.40
CA LYS A 73 7.23 -6.51 -6.56
C LYS A 73 7.63 -5.37 -7.49
N ARG A 74 6.89 -5.14 -8.59
CA ARG A 74 7.15 -4.02 -9.51
C ARG A 74 6.83 -2.66 -8.88
N ILE A 75 5.68 -2.54 -8.21
CA ILE A 75 5.30 -1.34 -7.47
C ILE A 75 6.33 -1.06 -6.36
N GLY A 76 6.68 -2.07 -5.57
CA GLY A 76 7.66 -1.97 -4.51
C GLY A 76 9.07 -1.60 -5.00
N ALA A 77 9.51 -2.14 -6.14
CA ALA A 77 10.78 -1.74 -6.74
C ALA A 77 10.78 -0.26 -7.15
N LYS A 78 9.66 0.25 -7.68
CA LYS A 78 9.53 1.68 -7.99
C LYS A 78 9.46 2.54 -6.72
N ALA A 79 8.80 2.06 -5.67
CA ALA A 79 8.81 2.71 -4.36
C ALA A 79 10.25 2.86 -3.85
N THR A 80 11.04 1.79 -3.87
CA THR A 80 12.45 1.82 -3.49
C THR A 80 13.29 2.76 -4.36
N GLU A 81 13.06 2.79 -5.68
CA GLU A 81 13.74 3.74 -6.58
C GLU A 81 13.47 5.19 -6.20
N LEU A 82 12.23 5.52 -5.82
CA LEU A 82 11.82 6.88 -5.49
C LEU A 82 12.24 7.32 -4.08
N THR A 83 12.14 6.42 -3.09
CA THR A 83 12.27 6.75 -1.67
C THR A 83 13.61 6.32 -1.06
N GLY A 84 14.30 5.39 -1.70
CA GLY A 84 15.46 4.70 -1.13
C GLY A 84 15.10 3.63 -0.10
N TYR A 85 13.82 3.49 0.29
CA TYR A 85 13.40 2.49 1.26
C TYR A 85 13.26 1.11 0.61
N PRO A 86 13.78 0.04 1.22
CA PRO A 86 13.51 -1.31 0.76
C PRO A 86 12.01 -1.64 0.80
N SER A 87 11.54 -2.41 -0.17
CA SER A 87 10.21 -3.01 -0.18
C SER A 87 10.30 -4.49 0.19
N VAL A 88 9.77 -4.87 1.34
CA VAL A 88 9.94 -6.21 1.93
C VAL A 88 8.61 -6.89 2.24
N SER A 89 8.64 -8.23 2.33
CA SER A 89 7.46 -9.00 2.72
C SER A 89 7.32 -8.99 4.23
N VAL A 90 6.12 -8.71 4.75
CA VAL A 90 5.89 -8.75 6.19
C VAL A 90 6.14 -10.15 6.74
N TYR A 91 5.69 -11.19 6.05
CA TYR A 91 5.89 -12.57 6.46
C TYR A 91 7.37 -12.97 6.56
N HIS A 92 8.21 -12.53 5.63
CA HIS A 92 9.61 -12.97 5.56
C HIS A 92 10.57 -12.08 6.36
N ASP A 93 10.33 -10.77 6.38
CA ASP A 93 11.33 -9.79 6.79
C ASP A 93 10.89 -8.89 7.94
N PHE A 94 9.61 -8.96 8.36
CA PHE A 94 9.02 -8.02 9.34
C PHE A 94 8.11 -8.72 10.37
N LYS A 95 8.50 -9.92 10.83
CA LYS A 95 7.81 -10.63 11.92
C LYS A 95 8.42 -10.31 13.28
N TYR A 96 7.57 -10.04 14.27
CA TYR A 96 8.00 -9.85 15.66
C TYR A 96 8.39 -11.17 16.36
N ASP A 97 7.72 -12.27 16.00
CA ASP A 97 7.98 -13.62 16.51
C ASP A 97 7.91 -14.58 15.31
N PRO A 98 8.92 -15.44 15.09
CA PRO A 98 8.94 -16.38 13.97
C PRO A 98 7.77 -17.36 13.96
N ASN A 99 7.18 -17.66 15.13
CA ASN A 99 6.06 -18.59 15.29
C ASN A 99 4.68 -17.92 15.20
N GLN A 100 4.65 -16.59 15.06
CA GLN A 100 3.41 -15.82 14.95
C GLN A 100 3.37 -15.03 13.65
N PHE A 101 2.22 -14.41 13.40
CA PHE A 101 2.03 -13.47 12.31
C PHE A 101 1.17 -12.30 12.79
N ILE A 102 1.26 -11.18 12.07
CA ILE A 102 0.58 -9.95 12.48
C ILE A 102 -0.88 -10.01 12.02
N LYS A 103 -1.81 -9.97 12.97
CA LYS A 103 -3.26 -10.09 12.73
C LYS A 103 -3.95 -8.74 12.58
N GLY A 104 -5.07 -8.72 11.88
CA GLY A 104 -5.98 -7.57 11.82
C GLY A 104 -5.36 -6.29 11.26
N THR A 105 -4.43 -6.39 10.31
CA THR A 105 -3.77 -5.24 9.68
C THR A 105 -4.61 -4.68 8.53
N PHE A 106 -4.48 -3.37 8.29
CA PHE A 106 -5.20 -2.69 7.22
C PHE A 106 -4.78 -3.17 5.82
N HIS A 107 -3.48 -3.31 5.57
CA HIS A 107 -2.96 -3.69 4.25
C HIS A 107 -3.32 -5.13 3.86
N ASP A 108 -3.33 -6.07 4.82
CA ASP A 108 -3.80 -7.44 4.55
C ASP A 108 -5.30 -7.43 4.26
N TRP A 109 -6.09 -6.65 5.01
CA TRP A 109 -7.54 -6.57 4.80
C TRP A 109 -7.87 -6.02 3.40
N LEU A 110 -7.20 -4.94 3.00
CA LEU A 110 -7.32 -4.34 1.69
C LEU A 110 -7.05 -5.35 0.58
N TYR A 111 -5.97 -6.12 0.68
CA TYR A 111 -5.64 -7.09 -0.35
C TYR A 111 -6.53 -8.34 -0.29
N GLU A 112 -6.59 -9.02 0.85
CA GLU A 112 -7.23 -10.32 0.98
C GLU A 112 -8.75 -10.26 0.82
N GLN A 113 -9.38 -9.18 1.28
CA GLN A 113 -10.85 -9.04 1.29
C GLN A 113 -11.38 -7.99 0.32
N GLN A 114 -10.63 -6.91 0.05
CA GLN A 114 -11.05 -5.87 -0.91
C GLN A 114 -10.33 -5.95 -2.26
N GLY A 115 -9.32 -6.82 -2.42
CA GLY A 115 -8.59 -6.96 -3.67
C GLY A 115 -7.86 -5.70 -4.12
N VAL A 116 -7.46 -4.85 -3.16
CA VAL A 116 -6.73 -3.60 -3.36
C VAL A 116 -5.24 -3.80 -3.04
N PHE A 117 -4.34 -3.17 -3.80
CA PHE A 117 -2.92 -3.14 -3.46
C PHE A 117 -2.68 -2.27 -2.21
N GLY A 118 -2.72 -2.89 -1.03
CA GLY A 118 -2.50 -2.25 0.26
C GLY A 118 -1.06 -2.34 0.71
N TRP A 119 -0.52 -1.22 1.19
CA TRP A 119 0.84 -1.10 1.72
C TRP A 119 0.85 -0.51 3.12
N THR A 120 1.85 -0.87 3.91
CA THR A 120 2.27 -0.07 5.06
C THR A 120 3.65 0.50 4.78
N THR A 121 3.84 1.80 4.99
CA THR A 121 5.16 2.42 4.89
C THR A 121 5.58 2.90 6.27
N GLU A 122 6.62 2.30 6.82
CA GLU A 122 7.26 2.77 8.03
C GLU A 122 8.25 3.87 7.65
N ILE A 123 7.87 5.12 7.87
CA ILE A 123 8.68 6.31 7.55
C ILE A 123 9.84 6.41 8.54
N TRP A 124 10.98 6.89 8.06
CA TRP A 124 12.15 7.24 8.84
C TRP A 124 12.91 6.07 9.45
N SER A 125 14.24 6.16 9.39
CA SER A 125 15.17 5.24 10.04
C SER A 125 16.45 5.98 10.39
N VAL A 126 16.65 6.22 11.68
CA VAL A 126 17.92 6.79 12.18
C VAL A 126 19.11 5.91 11.83
N GLN A 127 18.92 4.58 11.81
CA GLN A 127 19.94 3.63 11.41
C GLN A 127 20.40 3.92 9.97
N SER A 128 19.45 4.10 9.06
CA SER A 128 19.74 4.38 7.65
C SER A 128 20.46 5.72 7.48
N GLN A 129 20.07 6.75 8.26
CA GLN A 129 20.75 8.05 8.24
C GLN A 129 22.19 7.97 8.77
N ALA A 130 22.42 7.14 9.80
CA ALA A 130 23.75 6.83 10.33
C ALA A 130 24.58 5.93 9.40
N GLY A 131 24.05 5.56 8.22
CA GLY A 131 24.73 4.74 7.23
C GLY A 131 24.75 3.24 7.53
N ILE A 132 23.94 2.79 8.49
CA ILE A 132 23.76 1.36 8.79
C ILE A 132 22.87 0.74 7.71
N LYS A 133 23.34 -0.37 7.13
CA LYS A 133 22.67 -1.07 6.02
C LYS A 133 22.45 -2.54 6.35
N ASP A 134 21.56 -3.17 5.60
CA ASP A 134 21.32 -4.62 5.60
C ASP A 134 21.04 -5.24 6.99
N TYR A 135 20.47 -4.45 7.91
CA TYR A 135 20.08 -4.91 9.22
C TYR A 135 18.68 -5.54 9.21
N LYS A 136 18.43 -6.44 10.16
CA LYS A 136 17.12 -7.08 10.34
C LYS A 136 16.21 -6.15 11.13
N PHE A 137 15.15 -5.63 10.50
CA PHE A 137 14.28 -4.59 11.07
C PHE A 137 13.79 -4.86 12.48
N ILE A 138 13.49 -6.12 12.81
CA ILE A 138 13.01 -6.51 14.14
C ILE A 138 14.15 -6.92 15.05
N GLU A 139 15.00 -7.87 14.61
CA GLU A 139 16.06 -8.45 15.45
C GLU A 139 17.08 -7.40 15.91
N TRP A 140 17.31 -6.36 15.10
CA TRP A 140 18.23 -5.28 15.43
C TRP A 140 17.88 -4.56 16.75
N PHE A 141 16.58 -4.47 17.10
CA PHE A 141 16.16 -3.88 18.39
C PHE A 141 16.39 -4.79 19.59
N THR A 142 16.56 -6.09 19.36
CA THR A 142 16.90 -7.05 20.41
C THR A 142 18.41 -7.08 20.63
N GLU A 143 19.17 -7.15 19.54
CA GLU A 143 20.62 -7.22 19.58
C GLU A 143 21.22 -6.57 18.32
N HIS A 144 22.20 -5.71 18.53
CA HIS A 144 23.01 -5.14 17.47
C HIS A 144 24.44 -4.86 17.97
N PRO A 145 25.42 -4.72 17.06
CA PRO A 145 26.78 -4.35 17.43
C PRO A 145 26.82 -2.95 18.06
N LEU A 146 27.63 -2.78 19.11
CA LEU A 146 27.87 -1.47 19.76
C LEU A 146 28.30 -0.40 18.75
N GLU A 147 29.01 -0.80 17.70
CA GLU A 147 29.43 0.09 16.61
C GLU A 147 28.25 0.84 15.98
N HIS A 148 27.07 0.24 15.94
CA HIS A 148 25.88 0.89 15.38
C HIS A 148 25.40 2.04 16.27
N ASP A 149 25.43 1.89 17.60
CA ASP A 149 25.13 2.99 18.53
C ASP A 149 26.13 4.13 18.33
N LEU A 150 27.42 3.81 18.22
CA LEU A 150 28.47 4.81 17.98
C LEU A 150 28.28 5.54 16.64
N GLN A 151 27.85 4.84 15.59
CA GLN A 151 27.53 5.46 14.30
C GLN A 151 26.34 6.42 14.41
N ILE A 152 25.30 6.06 15.17
CA ILE A 152 24.12 6.90 15.38
C ILE A 152 24.50 8.16 16.19
N ILE A 153 25.26 8.00 17.27
CA ILE A 153 25.74 9.13 18.09
C ILE A 153 26.59 10.07 17.23
N LYS A 154 27.52 9.52 16.47
CA LYS A 154 28.34 10.31 15.54
C LYS A 154 27.48 11.05 14.52
N TRP A 155 26.43 10.41 14.01
CA TRP A 155 25.50 11.06 13.08
C TRP A 155 24.73 12.21 13.74
N PHE A 156 24.35 12.10 15.01
CA PHE A 156 23.77 13.22 15.76
C PHE A 156 24.74 14.39 15.90
N ASP A 157 25.99 14.13 16.25
CA ASP A 157 27.02 15.18 16.35
C ASP A 157 27.19 15.92 15.01
N GLU A 158 27.27 15.19 13.90
CA GLU A 158 27.57 15.75 12.59
C GLU A 158 26.37 16.37 11.87
N ALA A 159 25.19 15.73 11.96
CA ALA A 159 24.00 16.15 11.21
C ALA A 159 23.00 16.94 12.06
N LEU A 160 22.97 16.70 13.37
CA LEU A 160 22.02 17.27 14.31
C LEU A 160 22.65 18.28 15.28
N ASP A 161 23.91 18.66 15.08
CA ASP A 161 24.63 19.62 15.94
C ASP A 161 24.70 19.13 17.41
N GLY A 162 24.77 17.81 17.61
CA GLY A 162 24.75 17.15 18.92
C GLY A 162 23.33 16.96 19.49
N GLU A 163 22.28 17.43 18.80
CA GLU A 163 20.90 17.17 19.19
C GLU A 163 20.54 15.69 18.94
N GLY A 164 19.80 15.08 19.87
CA GLY A 164 19.36 13.68 19.77
C GLY A 164 19.64 12.85 21.02
N ILE A 165 20.56 13.31 21.86
CA ILE A 165 20.73 12.85 23.24
C ILE A 165 20.67 14.07 24.15
N ILE A 166 19.82 14.00 25.16
CA ILE A 166 19.63 15.05 26.15
C ILE A 166 20.42 14.65 27.39
N ASP A 167 21.32 15.52 27.83
CA ASP A 167 22.03 15.34 29.10
C ASP A 167 21.03 15.18 30.26
N TRP A 168 21.32 14.27 31.19
CA TRP A 168 20.44 14.05 32.34
C TRP A 168 20.39 15.29 33.24
N TYR A 169 19.18 15.73 33.59
CA TYR A 169 18.94 16.86 34.47
C TYR A 169 17.81 16.58 35.48
N GLU A 170 17.90 17.18 36.66
CA GLU A 170 16.84 17.11 37.67
C GLU A 170 15.58 17.86 37.20
N PHE A 171 14.41 17.25 37.43
CA PHE A 171 13.10 17.82 37.15
C PHE A 171 12.15 17.59 38.32
N ASP A 172 11.47 18.64 38.76
CA ASP A 172 10.43 18.55 39.79
C ASP A 172 9.07 18.23 39.13
N HIS A 173 8.73 16.94 39.05
CA HIS A 173 7.46 16.49 38.46
C HIS A 173 6.28 16.75 39.42
N PRO A 174 5.16 17.33 38.94
CA PRO A 174 4.02 17.70 39.80
C PRO A 174 3.44 16.57 40.65
N GLU A 175 3.49 15.33 40.15
CA GLU A 175 2.93 14.15 40.83
C GLU A 175 3.98 13.20 41.42
N LEU A 176 5.20 13.21 40.89
CA LEU A 176 6.24 12.22 41.23
C LEU A 176 7.35 12.81 42.12
N GLY A 177 7.37 14.13 42.31
CA GLY A 177 8.46 14.83 42.97
C GLY A 177 9.71 14.88 42.09
N LYS A 178 10.89 14.90 42.73
CA LYS A 178 12.19 14.96 42.03
C LYS A 178 12.44 13.69 41.21
N VAL A 179 12.63 13.87 39.91
CA VAL A 179 13.03 12.84 38.95
C VAL A 179 14.16 13.36 38.07
N GLU A 180 14.79 12.49 37.27
CA GLU A 180 15.74 12.90 36.23
C GLU A 180 15.11 12.69 34.85
N LEU A 181 15.34 13.64 33.95
CA LEU A 181 14.95 13.55 32.54
C LEU A 181 16.21 13.66 31.67
N GLY A 182 16.25 12.91 30.57
CA GLY A 182 17.40 12.86 29.68
C GLY A 182 17.41 11.59 28.82
N GLY A 183 18.55 11.32 28.21
CA GLY A 183 18.76 10.19 27.30
C GLY A 183 18.35 10.50 25.87
N TRP A 184 18.04 9.47 25.10
CA TRP A 184 17.70 9.60 23.68
C TRP A 184 16.44 10.44 23.47
N ASP A 185 16.49 11.42 22.56
CA ASP A 185 15.30 12.06 22.01
C ASP A 185 14.58 11.08 21.07
N THR A 186 13.85 10.15 21.68
CA THR A 186 13.11 9.13 20.95
C THR A 186 12.03 9.70 20.05
N MET A 187 11.52 10.91 20.30
CA MET A 187 10.41 11.46 19.53
C MET A 187 10.87 12.12 18.24
N HIS A 188 11.98 12.86 18.26
CA HIS A 188 12.47 13.62 17.13
C HIS A 188 13.69 13.00 16.44
N THR A 189 14.22 11.89 16.93
CA THR A 189 15.31 11.17 16.23
C THR A 189 14.98 9.72 15.92
N TRP A 190 14.14 9.04 16.71
CA TRP A 190 13.81 7.62 16.48
C TRP A 190 12.42 7.43 15.87
N ARG A 191 11.39 7.99 16.51
CA ARG A 191 10.00 7.89 16.06
C ARG A 191 9.76 8.69 14.81
N ASN A 192 10.33 9.89 14.71
CA ASN A 192 10.10 10.78 13.58
C ASN A 192 11.44 11.36 13.11
N PRO A 193 11.51 11.82 11.84
CA PRO A 193 12.62 12.65 11.42
C PRO A 193 12.69 13.92 12.28
N PRO A 194 13.90 14.43 12.57
CA PRO A 194 14.08 15.77 13.10
C PRO A 194 13.38 16.79 12.19
N PHE A 195 12.80 17.85 12.76
CA PHE A 195 12.02 18.82 11.97
C PHE A 195 12.80 19.41 10.79
N LYS A 196 14.11 19.63 10.92
CA LYS A 196 14.98 20.12 9.84
C LYS A 196 15.15 19.15 8.66
N LEU A 197 14.79 17.88 8.84
CA LEU A 197 14.85 16.84 7.82
C LEU A 197 13.46 16.42 7.33
N LEU A 198 12.37 16.91 7.94
CA LEU A 198 11.01 16.45 7.68
C LEU A 198 10.59 16.62 6.21
N GLU A 199 10.84 17.77 5.60
CA GLU A 199 10.47 18.03 4.20
C GLU A 199 11.22 17.08 3.24
N LYS A 200 12.53 16.92 3.47
CA LYS A 200 13.37 15.99 2.69
C LYS A 200 12.88 14.55 2.82
N GLU A 201 12.44 14.15 4.00
CA GLU A 201 11.96 12.79 4.27
C GLU A 201 10.61 12.52 3.60
N VAL A 202 9.70 13.49 3.62
CA VAL A 202 8.32 13.32 3.12
C VAL A 202 8.20 13.51 1.60
N ALA A 203 9.03 14.37 0.99
CA ALA A 203 8.96 14.66 -0.44
C ALA A 203 8.95 13.42 -1.35
N PRO A 204 9.90 12.46 -1.25
CA PRO A 204 9.88 11.28 -2.12
C PRO A 204 8.70 10.34 -1.83
N LEU A 205 8.15 10.36 -0.61
CA LEU A 205 6.96 9.57 -0.26
C LEU A 205 5.71 10.12 -0.95
N ALA A 206 5.63 11.44 -1.14
CA ALA A 206 4.56 12.08 -1.91
C ALA A 206 4.66 11.71 -3.40
N ASP A 207 5.87 11.73 -3.97
CA ASP A 207 6.10 11.29 -5.36
C ASP A 207 5.70 9.83 -5.57
N HIS A 208 6.03 8.96 -4.60
CA HIS A 208 5.59 7.57 -4.62
C HIS A 208 4.06 7.43 -4.58
N ALA A 209 3.37 8.18 -3.70
CA ALA A 209 1.91 8.15 -3.62
C ALA A 209 1.25 8.60 -4.93
N ILE A 210 1.75 9.68 -5.54
CA ILE A 210 1.27 10.17 -6.84
C ILE A 210 1.51 9.11 -7.92
N TRP A 211 2.71 8.52 -7.97
CA TRP A 211 3.03 7.48 -8.93
C TRP A 211 2.11 6.26 -8.79
N GLN A 212 1.77 5.85 -7.57
CA GLN A 212 0.86 4.73 -7.34
C GLN A 212 -0.56 5.03 -7.85
N CYS A 213 -1.01 6.27 -7.84
CA CYS A 213 -2.26 6.66 -8.49
C CYS A 213 -2.17 6.49 -10.03
N LEU A 214 -1.01 6.78 -10.64
CA LEU A 214 -0.82 6.71 -12.10
C LEU A 214 -0.81 5.28 -12.66
N VAL A 215 -0.62 4.27 -11.82
CA VAL A 215 -0.67 2.86 -12.26
C VAL A 215 -2.08 2.27 -12.25
N SER A 216 -3.11 3.05 -11.91
CA SER A 216 -4.50 2.59 -11.91
C SER A 216 -4.95 2.06 -13.30
N PRO A 217 -6.07 1.32 -13.35
CA PRO A 217 -6.76 1.06 -14.61
C PRO A 217 -7.19 2.38 -15.26
N LYS A 218 -7.28 2.40 -16.58
CA LYS A 218 -7.74 3.55 -17.35
C LYS A 218 -8.53 3.05 -18.55
N LEU A 219 -9.85 3.13 -18.45
CA LEU A 219 -10.76 2.80 -19.55
C LEU A 219 -10.77 3.94 -20.56
N GLU A 220 -10.51 3.62 -21.82
CA GLU A 220 -10.54 4.58 -22.92
C GLU A 220 -11.36 4.04 -24.10
N LEU A 221 -11.92 4.97 -24.86
CA LEU A 221 -12.59 4.68 -26.12
C LEU A 221 -11.52 4.43 -27.19
N LEU A 222 -11.45 3.19 -27.70
CA LEU A 222 -10.57 2.86 -28.82
C LEU A 222 -11.21 3.25 -30.15
N SER A 223 -12.48 2.89 -30.35
CA SER A 223 -13.23 3.29 -31.53
C SER A 223 -14.74 3.34 -31.29
N LEU A 224 -15.40 4.23 -32.03
CA LEU A 224 -16.84 4.30 -32.14
C LEU A 224 -17.20 4.48 -33.62
N GLU A 225 -17.76 3.44 -34.21
CA GLU A 225 -18.14 3.42 -35.61
C GLU A 225 -19.65 3.35 -35.75
N ALA A 226 -20.21 4.14 -36.66
CA ALA A 226 -21.62 4.13 -37.03
C ALA A 226 -21.76 3.84 -38.52
N THR A 227 -22.13 2.62 -38.86
CA THR A 227 -22.24 2.18 -40.26
C THR A 227 -23.70 2.18 -40.69
N PRO A 228 -24.09 2.92 -41.74
CA PRO A 228 -25.46 2.90 -42.25
C PRO A 228 -25.88 1.49 -42.69
N HIS A 229 -27.10 1.11 -42.34
CA HIS A 229 -27.70 -0.17 -42.68
C HIS A 229 -29.21 0.01 -42.97
N GLY A 230 -29.52 0.49 -44.18
CA GLY A 230 -30.88 0.91 -44.55
C GLY A 230 -31.33 2.11 -43.73
N ASP A 231 -32.50 2.00 -43.08
CA ASP A 231 -33.05 3.04 -42.19
C ASP A 231 -32.47 3.00 -40.76
N ALA A 232 -31.40 2.22 -40.55
CA ALA A 232 -30.74 2.03 -39.26
C ALA A 232 -29.24 2.29 -39.35
N HIS A 233 -28.59 2.39 -38.19
CA HIS A 233 -27.13 2.38 -38.08
C HIS A 233 -26.70 1.18 -37.23
N LEU A 234 -25.65 0.47 -37.67
CA LEU A 234 -24.90 -0.43 -36.83
C LEU A 234 -23.87 0.38 -36.05
N ILE A 235 -23.98 0.41 -34.73
CA ILE A 235 -23.02 1.07 -33.85
C ILE A 235 -22.06 0.02 -33.29
N ARG A 236 -20.75 0.21 -33.50
CA ARG A 236 -19.70 -0.58 -32.88
C ARG A 236 -18.89 0.30 -31.94
N LEU A 237 -18.96 -0.01 -30.65
CA LEU A 237 -18.16 0.59 -29.60
C LEU A 237 -17.03 -0.38 -29.22
N VAL A 238 -15.79 0.10 -29.20
CA VAL A 238 -14.64 -0.66 -28.71
C VAL A 238 -14.00 0.11 -27.56
N LEU A 239 -13.96 -0.51 -26.39
CA LEU A 239 -13.29 -0.01 -25.19
C LEU A 239 -12.03 -0.81 -24.94
N HIS A 240 -10.99 -0.13 -24.45
CA HIS A 240 -9.78 -0.80 -23.99
C HIS A 240 -9.30 -0.22 -22.65
N ASN A 241 -8.43 -0.95 -21.97
CA ASN A 241 -7.75 -0.49 -20.77
C ASN A 241 -6.31 -0.09 -21.12
N THR A 242 -6.01 1.21 -21.09
CA THR A 242 -4.65 1.75 -21.28
C THR A 242 -3.91 1.93 -19.96
N GLY A 243 -4.58 1.66 -18.84
CA GLY A 243 -3.99 1.66 -17.51
C GLY A 243 -2.92 0.58 -17.32
N TRP A 244 -2.16 0.69 -16.22
CA TRP A 244 -1.16 -0.33 -15.91
C TRP A 244 -1.78 -1.55 -15.24
N LEU A 245 -2.69 -1.34 -14.29
CA LEU A 245 -3.48 -2.40 -13.66
C LEU A 245 -4.66 -2.86 -14.52
N PRO A 246 -5.12 -4.12 -14.41
CA PRO A 246 -6.36 -4.58 -15.03
C PRO A 246 -7.57 -3.86 -14.43
N THR A 247 -8.72 -3.84 -15.11
CA THR A 247 -9.94 -3.22 -14.56
C THR A 247 -10.43 -3.86 -13.27
N SER A 248 -10.00 -5.09 -12.97
CA SER A 248 -10.23 -5.75 -11.68
C SER A 248 -9.29 -5.31 -10.56
N VAL A 249 -8.31 -4.45 -10.84
CA VAL A 249 -7.19 -4.08 -9.95
C VAL A 249 -6.25 -5.25 -9.67
N THR A 250 -6.74 -6.31 -9.03
CA THR A 250 -5.98 -7.54 -8.71
C THR A 250 -6.65 -8.77 -9.31
N SER A 251 -5.89 -9.87 -9.46
CA SER A 251 -6.45 -11.20 -9.67
C SER A 251 -7.30 -11.62 -8.46
N ARG A 252 -6.89 -11.23 -7.24
CA ARG A 252 -7.65 -11.50 -6.01
C ARG A 252 -9.07 -10.95 -6.08
N ALA A 253 -9.24 -9.68 -6.43
CA ALA A 253 -10.55 -9.03 -6.58
C ALA A 253 -11.45 -9.73 -7.61
N ALA A 254 -10.86 -10.18 -8.73
CA ALA A 254 -11.58 -10.91 -9.76
C ALA A 254 -12.06 -12.29 -9.26
N LYS A 255 -11.21 -13.03 -8.55
CA LYS A 255 -11.52 -14.37 -8.02
C LYS A 255 -12.53 -14.36 -6.88
N THR A 256 -12.51 -13.34 -6.03
CA THR A 256 -13.43 -13.22 -4.89
C THR A 256 -14.74 -12.51 -5.23
N GLY A 257 -14.89 -12.00 -6.46
CA GLY A 257 -16.10 -11.30 -6.90
C GLY A 257 -16.27 -9.91 -6.28
N VAL A 258 -15.19 -9.34 -5.72
CA VAL A 258 -15.14 -7.94 -5.27
C VAL A 258 -15.20 -7.01 -6.47
N ALA A 259 -14.38 -7.28 -7.49
CA ALA A 259 -14.49 -6.62 -8.78
C ALA A 259 -15.73 -7.15 -9.52
N LYS A 260 -16.71 -6.27 -9.77
CA LYS A 260 -17.89 -6.60 -10.57
C LYS A 260 -17.56 -6.59 -12.07
N PRO A 261 -18.29 -7.35 -12.90
CA PRO A 261 -18.15 -7.30 -14.36
C PRO A 261 -18.21 -5.87 -14.89
N LEU A 262 -17.55 -5.61 -16.03
CA LEU A 262 -17.68 -4.33 -16.71
C LEU A 262 -19.12 -4.19 -17.22
N GLU A 263 -19.76 -3.09 -16.84
CA GLU A 263 -21.13 -2.77 -17.21
C GLU A 263 -21.13 -1.72 -18.33
N ILE A 264 -21.85 -2.00 -19.40
CA ILE A 264 -22.08 -1.05 -20.49
C ILE A 264 -23.58 -0.79 -20.55
N ASP A 265 -23.98 0.44 -20.21
CA ASP A 265 -25.34 0.95 -20.37
C ASP A 265 -25.43 1.82 -21.63
N LEU A 266 -26.38 1.49 -22.50
CA LEU A 266 -26.70 2.21 -23.73
C LEU A 266 -27.97 3.05 -23.51
N GLU A 267 -27.77 4.36 -23.43
CA GLU A 267 -28.87 5.33 -23.45
C GLU A 267 -29.14 5.80 -24.89
N LEU A 268 -30.41 5.80 -25.27
CA LEU A 268 -30.86 6.24 -26.59
C LEU A 268 -31.67 7.53 -26.45
N PRO A 269 -31.56 8.47 -27.43
CA PRO A 269 -32.45 9.63 -27.47
C PRO A 269 -33.91 9.20 -27.70
N GLU A 270 -34.86 10.05 -27.30
CA GLU A 270 -36.30 9.73 -27.33
C GLU A 270 -36.82 9.30 -28.71
N ASN A 271 -36.23 9.80 -29.78
CA ASN A 271 -36.60 9.52 -31.16
C ASN A 271 -35.84 8.33 -31.78
N ALA A 272 -35.03 7.60 -31.01
CA ALA A 272 -34.32 6.41 -31.45
C ALA A 272 -34.84 5.16 -30.74
N LYS A 273 -34.79 4.02 -31.43
CA LYS A 273 -35.11 2.72 -30.85
C LYS A 273 -33.99 1.73 -31.12
N LEU A 274 -33.71 0.86 -30.15
CA LEU A 274 -32.78 -0.25 -30.32
C LEU A 274 -33.44 -1.31 -31.17
N LEU A 275 -32.86 -1.63 -32.33
CA LEU A 275 -33.37 -2.69 -33.21
C LEU A 275 -32.81 -4.07 -32.85
N ALA A 276 -31.56 -4.14 -32.41
CA ALA A 276 -30.86 -5.37 -32.02
C ALA A 276 -29.78 -5.06 -30.98
N GLY A 277 -29.46 -6.03 -30.13
CA GLY A 277 -28.52 -5.89 -29.00
C GLY A 277 -29.23 -5.65 -27.66
N GLU A 278 -28.45 -5.37 -26.63
CA GLU A 278 -28.94 -5.16 -25.27
C GLU A 278 -28.72 -3.70 -24.85
N LYS A 279 -29.68 -3.12 -24.12
CA LYS A 279 -29.52 -1.78 -23.50
C LYS A 279 -28.50 -1.79 -22.37
N LYS A 280 -28.28 -2.95 -21.76
CA LYS A 280 -27.37 -3.17 -20.65
C LYS A 280 -26.70 -4.50 -20.85
N SER A 281 -25.37 -4.51 -20.84
CA SER A 281 -24.58 -5.74 -21.02
C SER A 281 -23.44 -5.79 -20.00
N PHE A 282 -23.05 -7.02 -19.65
CA PHE A 282 -21.98 -7.29 -18.69
C PHE A 282 -20.85 -8.05 -19.37
N HIS A 283 -19.63 -7.58 -19.18
CA HIS A 283 -18.43 -8.11 -19.83
C HIS A 283 -17.37 -8.50 -18.80
N GLY A 284 -16.41 -9.32 -19.25
CA GLY A 284 -15.23 -9.67 -18.47
C GLY A 284 -14.34 -8.46 -18.18
N GLN A 285 -13.28 -8.70 -17.41
CA GLN A 285 -12.30 -7.68 -17.05
C GLN A 285 -11.32 -7.45 -18.20
N LEU A 286 -10.89 -6.21 -18.39
CA LEU A 286 -9.87 -5.86 -19.37
C LEU A 286 -8.48 -5.94 -18.73
N PRO A 287 -7.51 -6.62 -19.36
CA PRO A 287 -6.16 -6.72 -18.83
C PRO A 287 -5.48 -5.34 -18.80
N GLY A 288 -4.55 -5.16 -17.86
CA GLY A 288 -3.68 -3.99 -17.79
C GLY A 288 -2.34 -4.24 -18.46
N ARG A 289 -1.53 -3.18 -18.63
CA ARG A 289 -0.15 -3.32 -19.14
C ARG A 289 0.73 -4.23 -18.27
N ASN A 290 0.42 -4.39 -16.98
CA ASN A 290 1.13 -5.31 -16.08
C ASN A 290 1.02 -6.80 -16.51
N HIS A 291 -0.04 -7.17 -17.24
CA HIS A 291 -0.28 -8.51 -17.78
C HIS A 291 0.24 -8.69 -19.23
N LYS A 292 0.65 -7.62 -19.91
CA LYS A 292 1.21 -7.74 -21.26
C LYS A 292 2.58 -8.41 -21.18
N GLY A 293 2.75 -9.51 -21.91
CA GLY A 293 4.04 -10.17 -22.08
C GLY A 293 5.00 -9.25 -22.84
N MET A 294 6.24 -9.13 -22.38
CA MET A 294 7.26 -8.32 -23.07
C MET A 294 7.84 -9.01 -24.31
N PHE A 295 7.52 -10.28 -24.52
CA PHE A 295 8.10 -11.09 -25.58
C PHE A 295 7.22 -11.10 -26.83
N ALA A 296 7.64 -10.35 -27.86
CA ALA A 296 6.89 -10.12 -29.09
C ALA A 296 6.50 -11.39 -29.87
N LEU A 297 7.17 -12.52 -29.62
CA LEU A 297 6.93 -13.79 -30.31
C LEU A 297 5.65 -14.51 -29.83
N TRP A 298 5.20 -14.22 -28.61
CA TRP A 298 4.03 -14.84 -27.98
C TRP A 298 2.95 -13.82 -27.59
N SER A 299 3.18 -12.54 -27.85
CA SER A 299 2.12 -11.54 -27.78
C SER A 299 1.28 -11.64 -29.05
N SER A 300 0.30 -12.53 -29.07
CA SER A 300 -0.90 -12.24 -29.85
C SER A 300 -1.55 -11.05 -29.18
N ASP A 301 -1.45 -9.87 -29.80
CA ASP A 301 -2.24 -8.72 -29.37
C ASP A 301 -3.68 -9.05 -29.80
N ASP A 302 -4.40 -9.76 -28.92
CA ASP A 302 -5.83 -10.08 -29.09
C ASP A 302 -6.73 -8.93 -28.60
N THR A 303 -6.14 -7.75 -28.30
CA THR A 303 -6.85 -6.49 -28.02
C THR A 303 -6.95 -5.63 -29.26
#